data_AF-A0A7V2UAZ3-F1
#
_entry.id   AF-A0A7V2UAZ3-F1
#
_cell.length_a   1.000
_cell.length_b   1.000
_cell.length_c   1.000
_cell.angle_alpha   90.00
_cell.angle_beta   90.00
_cell.angle_gamma   90.00
#
_symmetry.space_group_name_H-M   'P 1'
#
loop_
_entity.id
_entity.type
_entity.pdbx_description
1 polymer ?
#
loop_
_entity_poly.entity_id
_entity_poly.type
_entity_poly.pdbx_seq_one_letter_code
_entity_poly.pdbx_strand_id
1 'polypeptide(L)'
;MLDDSRRCTAMSRTTGERCKQAAVPGCNVCYYHGGRGGAPKGNLNHLIHGAYTRRTLSEEEQRIQSAFLDQIRTDFVLNSSSDEVAAQMAAMAFIQFLRAEKASNEGAAAAQARIVRNCLRDLKATKSTRERGIEPLGTTPAEWAAALVEKIRMAQGKRSGKGKERRTADADGTQD
;
A
#
# COMPACT_ATOMS: atom_id res chain seq x y z
N MET A 1 -40.38 -5.14 -37.95
CA MET A 1 -39.80 -3.92 -37.34
C MET A 1 -39.40 -4.30 -35.93
N LEU A 2 -38.12 -4.20 -35.58
CA LEU A 2 -37.66 -4.46 -34.20
C LEU A 2 -38.20 -3.32 -33.32
N ASP A 3 -38.94 -3.69 -32.28
CA ASP A 3 -39.55 -2.78 -31.32
C ASP A 3 -38.46 -2.01 -30.54
N ASP A 4 -38.14 -0.81 -31.01
CA ASP A 4 -37.09 0.09 -30.47
C ASP A 4 -37.42 0.59 -29.05
N SER A 5 -38.64 0.32 -28.57
CA SER A 5 -39.13 0.71 -27.23
C SER A 5 -38.37 0.03 -26.09
N ARG A 6 -37.74 -1.13 -26.34
CA ARG A 6 -36.95 -1.85 -25.33
C ARG A 6 -35.46 -1.53 -25.34
N ARG A 7 -35.01 -0.43 -25.97
CA ARG A 7 -33.57 -0.09 -26.01
C ARG A 7 -33.15 0.84 -24.88
N CYS A 8 -31.91 0.66 -24.43
CA CYS A 8 -31.27 1.54 -23.47
C CYS A 8 -31.19 2.98 -23.99
N THR A 9 -31.53 3.96 -23.16
CA THR A 9 -31.50 5.39 -23.53
C THR A 9 -30.13 6.05 -23.38
N ALA A 10 -29.15 5.38 -22.76
CA ALA A 10 -27.80 5.91 -22.61
C ALA A 10 -27.13 6.21 -23.97
N MET A 11 -26.39 7.32 -24.03
CA MET A 11 -25.63 7.74 -25.21
C MET A 11 -24.13 7.56 -24.99
N SER A 12 -23.43 7.12 -26.03
CA SER A 12 -21.98 7.03 -26.05
C SER A 12 -21.35 8.43 -26.10
N ARG A 13 -20.41 8.71 -25.19
CA ARG A 13 -19.68 9.99 -25.19
C ARG A 13 -18.70 10.12 -26.36
N THR A 14 -18.19 9.01 -26.88
CA THR A 14 -17.18 9.02 -27.95
C THR A 14 -17.81 9.00 -29.34
N THR A 15 -18.91 8.27 -29.52
CA THR A 15 -19.56 8.11 -30.83
C THR A 15 -20.86 8.90 -30.97
N GLY A 16 -21.42 9.42 -29.87
CA GLY A 16 -22.73 10.10 -29.88
C GLY A 16 -23.93 9.17 -30.10
N GLU A 17 -23.70 7.91 -30.48
CA GLU A 17 -24.77 6.95 -30.74
C GLU A 17 -25.46 6.47 -29.45
N ARG A 18 -26.77 6.22 -29.54
CA ARG A 18 -27.55 5.56 -28.49
C ARG A 18 -27.07 4.11 -28.33
N CYS A 19 -27.00 3.66 -27.08
CA CYS A 19 -26.64 2.29 -26.73
C CYS A 19 -27.49 1.27 -27.50
N LYS A 20 -26.85 0.24 -28.05
CA LYS A 20 -27.49 -0.81 -28.85
C LYS A 20 -28.10 -1.93 -27.99
N GLN A 21 -27.82 -1.93 -26.68
CA GLN A 21 -28.31 -2.94 -25.74
C GLN A 21 -29.78 -2.72 -25.36
N ALA A 22 -30.47 -3.81 -25.06
CA ALA A 22 -31.83 -3.77 -24.52
C ALA A 22 -31.83 -3.20 -23.10
N ALA A 23 -32.85 -2.39 -22.80
CA ALA A 23 -33.13 -1.94 -21.45
C ALA A 23 -33.59 -3.12 -20.58
N VAL A 24 -33.23 -3.10 -19.31
CA VAL A 24 -33.75 -4.07 -18.34
C VAL A 24 -35.27 -3.87 -18.21
N PRO A 25 -36.09 -4.93 -18.12
CA PRO A 25 -37.54 -4.77 -17.96
C PRO A 25 -37.89 -3.80 -16.81
N GLY A 26 -38.73 -2.80 -17.10
CA GLY A 26 -39.12 -1.76 -16.13
C GLY A 26 -38.09 -0.63 -15.94
N CYS A 27 -36.96 -0.65 -16.63
CA CYS A 27 -35.93 0.40 -16.61
C CYS A 27 -35.74 1.02 -18.00
N ASN A 28 -35.19 2.23 -18.03
CA ASN A 28 -34.84 2.92 -19.28
C ASN A 28 -33.41 2.61 -19.77
N VAL A 29 -32.62 1.89 -18.98
CA VAL A 29 -31.20 1.63 -19.21
C VAL A 29 -30.88 0.14 -19.16
N CYS A 30 -29.83 -0.28 -19.87
CA CYS A 30 -29.37 -1.67 -19.88
C CYS A 30 -28.61 -2.02 -18.60
N TYR A 31 -28.27 -3.30 -18.47
CA TYR A 31 -27.42 -3.82 -17.39
C TYR A 31 -26.14 -2.98 -17.17
N TYR A 32 -25.42 -2.66 -18.25
CA TYR A 32 -24.16 -1.91 -18.18
C TYR A 32 -24.33 -0.43 -17.83
N HIS A 33 -25.51 0.14 -18.06
CA HIS A 33 -25.83 1.53 -17.75
C HIS A 33 -26.72 1.68 -16.51
N GLY A 34 -26.72 0.67 -15.62
CA GLY A 34 -27.32 0.77 -14.30
C GLY A 34 -28.74 0.20 -14.16
N GLY A 35 -29.24 -0.55 -15.13
CA GLY A 35 -30.60 -1.13 -15.09
C GLY A 35 -30.85 -2.15 -13.97
N ARG A 36 -29.81 -2.61 -13.27
CA ARG A 36 -29.92 -3.45 -12.07
C ARG A 36 -29.89 -2.68 -10.75
N GLY A 37 -29.76 -1.35 -10.80
CA GLY A 37 -29.43 -0.55 -9.62
C GLY A 37 -27.95 -0.72 -9.24
N GLY A 38 -27.38 0.34 -8.67
CA GLY A 38 -26.06 0.25 -8.04
C GLY A 38 -26.12 -0.55 -6.73
N ALA A 39 -25.00 -0.59 -6.03
CA ALA A 39 -24.98 -1.05 -4.64
C ALA A 39 -26.10 -0.39 -3.82
N PRO A 40 -26.78 -1.13 -2.91
CA PRO A 40 -27.77 -0.56 -2.03
C PRO A 40 -27.24 0.68 -1.30
N LYS A 41 -28.10 1.69 -1.10
CA LYS A 41 -27.73 2.87 -0.32
C LYS A 41 -27.37 2.41 1.10
N GLY A 42 -26.16 2.71 1.55
CA GLY A 42 -25.63 2.22 2.83
C GLY A 42 -24.81 0.92 2.73
N ASN A 43 -24.49 0.45 1.53
CA ASN A 43 -23.60 -0.71 1.37
C ASN A 43 -22.22 -0.46 2.00
N LEU A 44 -21.87 -1.28 3.00
CA LEU A 44 -20.61 -1.22 3.74
C LEU A 44 -19.45 -1.96 3.04
N ASN A 45 -19.70 -2.67 1.94
CA ASN A 45 -18.67 -3.42 1.21
C ASN A 45 -17.52 -2.54 0.68
N HIS A 46 -17.72 -1.23 0.55
CA HIS A 46 -16.65 -0.29 0.15
C HIS A 46 -15.88 0.27 1.35
N LEU A 47 -16.29 -0.01 2.60
CA LEU A 47 -15.58 0.44 3.81
C LEU A 47 -14.35 -0.43 4.16
N ILE A 48 -13.92 -1.30 3.25
CA ILE A 48 -12.81 -2.24 3.46
C ILE A 48 -11.45 -1.51 3.53
N HIS A 49 -11.34 -0.27 3.03
CA HIS A 49 -10.07 0.48 3.00
C HIS A 49 -9.97 1.56 4.09
N GLY A 50 -9.67 1.11 5.32
CA GLY A 50 -8.69 1.67 6.29
C GLY A 50 -8.58 3.15 6.65
N ALA A 51 -9.28 4.09 6.00
CA ALA A 51 -9.04 5.53 6.17
C ALA A 51 -9.84 6.19 7.31
N TYR A 52 -10.76 5.47 7.97
CA TYR A 52 -11.61 6.02 9.03
C TYR A 52 -11.49 5.22 10.33
N THR A 53 -10.31 5.11 10.93
CA THR A 53 -10.08 4.32 12.16
C THR A 53 -11.12 4.59 13.26
N ARG A 54 -11.48 5.85 13.51
CA ARG A 54 -12.49 6.21 14.54
C ARG A 54 -13.94 5.81 14.22
N ARG A 55 -14.30 5.67 12.93
CA ARG A 55 -15.60 5.11 12.51
C ARG A 55 -15.55 3.60 12.30
N THR A 56 -14.34 3.05 12.22
CA THR A 56 -14.09 1.62 11.97
C THR A 56 -14.02 0.83 13.27
N LEU A 57 -13.62 1.47 14.38
CA LEU A 57 -13.49 0.84 15.69
C LEU A 57 -14.72 1.10 16.56
N SER A 58 -15.19 0.06 17.26
CA SER A 58 -16.17 0.19 18.34
C SER A 58 -15.59 1.00 19.50
N GLU A 59 -16.43 1.49 20.42
CA GLU A 59 -15.94 2.22 21.60
C GLU A 59 -15.00 1.37 22.47
N GLU A 60 -15.26 0.06 22.54
CA GLU A 60 -14.40 -0.88 23.25
C GLU A 60 -13.03 -1.01 22.57
N GLU A 61 -13.02 -1.16 21.24
CA GLU A 61 -11.78 -1.26 20.47
C GLU A 61 -10.97 0.04 20.51
N GLN A 62 -11.65 1.20 20.55
CA GLN A 62 -10.98 2.49 20.75
C GLN A 62 -10.31 2.55 22.13
N ARG A 63 -10.94 2.05 23.20
CA ARG A 63 -10.32 1.96 24.52
C ARG A 63 -9.08 1.06 24.52
N ILE A 64 -9.18 -0.11 23.88
CA ILE A 64 -8.05 -1.05 23.75
C ILE A 64 -6.91 -0.41 22.95
N GLN A 65 -7.22 0.26 21.84
CA GLN A 65 -6.24 0.94 21.01
C GLN A 65 -5.52 2.05 21.79
N SER A 66 -6.26 2.89 22.52
CA SER A 66 -5.67 3.95 23.34
C SER A 66 -4.75 3.38 24.41
N ALA A 67 -5.22 2.37 25.17
CA ALA A 67 -4.40 1.74 26.20
C ALA A 67 -3.11 1.12 25.63
N PHE A 68 -3.19 0.49 24.45
CA PHE A 68 -2.03 -0.07 23.76
C PHE A 68 -1.01 1.02 23.37
N LEU A 69 -1.49 2.14 22.80
CA LEU A 69 -0.63 3.25 22.40
C LEU A 69 -0.01 3.96 23.61
N ASP A 70 -0.78 4.16 24.68
CA ASP A 70 -0.30 4.79 25.91
C ASP A 70 0.78 3.94 26.59
N GLN A 71 0.62 2.61 26.57
CA GLN A 71 1.66 1.70 27.05
C GLN A 71 2.94 1.80 26.20
N ILE A 72 2.83 1.81 24.86
CA ILE A 72 4.01 1.98 24.00
C ILE A 72 4.70 3.33 24.25
N ARG A 73 3.95 4.42 24.37
CA ARG A 73 4.51 5.76 24.65
C ARG A 73 5.17 5.84 26.03
N THR A 74 4.75 4.99 26.98
CA THR A 74 5.38 4.87 28.29
C THR A 74 6.68 4.07 28.23
N ASP A 75 6.70 2.95 27.50
CA ASP A 75 7.83 2.03 27.44
C ASP A 75 8.95 2.48 26.48
N PHE A 76 8.61 3.36 25.52
CA PHE A 76 9.48 3.82 24.46
C PHE A 76 9.43 5.35 24.32
N VAL A 77 10.60 5.98 24.23
CA VAL A 77 10.71 7.36 23.74
C VAL A 77 10.57 7.32 22.22
N LEU A 78 9.39 7.67 21.71
CA LEU A 78 9.08 7.64 20.28
C LEU A 78 9.59 8.91 19.58
N ASN A 79 10.16 8.76 18.38
CA ASN A 79 10.28 9.90 17.48
C ASN A 79 8.92 10.17 16.81
N SER A 80 8.68 11.43 16.43
CA SER A 80 7.39 11.86 15.90
C SER A 80 7.06 11.33 14.50
N SER A 81 8.02 10.73 13.78
CA SER A 81 7.89 10.38 12.36
C SER A 81 7.80 8.87 12.09
N SER A 82 8.79 8.07 12.50
CA SER A 82 8.83 6.64 12.18
C SER A 82 8.24 5.77 13.28
N ASP A 83 8.55 6.09 14.54
CA ASP A 83 8.15 5.27 15.67
C ASP A 83 6.67 5.47 15.99
N GLU A 84 6.18 6.70 15.90
CA GLU A 84 4.75 6.98 16.08
C GLU A 84 3.91 6.25 15.02
N VAL A 85 4.38 6.21 13.78
CA VAL A 85 3.71 5.43 12.71
C VAL A 85 3.77 3.94 12.99
N ALA A 86 4.92 3.40 13.40
CA ALA A 86 5.06 1.99 13.77
C ALA A 86 4.17 1.61 14.97
N ALA A 87 4.04 2.49 15.96
CA ALA A 87 3.17 2.31 17.11
C ALA A 87 1.68 2.29 16.70
N GLN A 88 1.26 3.23 15.85
CA GLN A 88 -0.11 3.28 15.32
C GLN A 88 -0.44 2.05 14.46
N MET A 89 0.50 1.61 13.61
CA MET A 89 0.35 0.39 12.82
C MET A 89 0.23 -0.86 13.70
N ALA A 90 1.07 -0.98 14.73
CA ALA A 90 1.00 -2.07 15.69
C ALA A 90 -0.35 -2.09 16.42
N ALA A 91 -0.84 -0.94 16.88
CA ALA A 91 -2.11 -0.83 17.57
C ALA A 91 -3.29 -1.23 16.66
N MET A 92 -3.32 -0.76 15.42
CA MET A 92 -4.35 -1.15 14.45
C MET A 92 -4.30 -2.65 14.11
N ALA A 93 -3.11 -3.19 13.87
CA ALA A 93 -2.94 -4.63 13.60
C ALA A 93 -3.36 -5.47 14.81
N PHE A 94 -3.12 -5.00 16.04
CA PHE A 94 -3.55 -5.69 17.26
C PHE A 94 -5.08 -5.77 17.36
N ILE A 95 -5.81 -4.69 17.04
CA ILE A 95 -7.28 -4.74 16.99
C ILE A 95 -7.76 -5.74 15.92
N GLN A 96 -7.13 -5.73 14.75
CA GLN A 96 -7.49 -6.67 13.68
C GLN A 96 -7.16 -8.12 14.05
N PHE A 97 -6.12 -8.36 14.86
CA PHE A 97 -5.82 -9.65 15.45
C PHE A 97 -6.94 -10.09 16.41
N LEU A 98 -7.37 -9.25 17.34
CA LEU A 98 -8.47 -9.57 18.26
C LEU A 98 -9.78 -9.90 17.53
N ARG A 99 -10.08 -9.18 16.44
CA ARG A 99 -11.22 -9.48 15.57
C ARG A 99 -11.09 -10.84 14.89
N ALA A 100 -9.91 -11.16 14.39
CA ALA A 100 -9.65 -12.43 13.74
C ALA A 100 -9.78 -13.61 14.72
N GLU A 101 -9.25 -13.47 15.94
CA GLU A 101 -9.41 -14.46 17.02
C GLU A 101 -10.89 -14.68 17.37
N LYS A 102 -11.67 -13.59 17.54
CA LYS A 102 -13.11 -13.67 17.81
C LYS A 102 -13.90 -14.34 16.68
N ALA A 103 -13.44 -14.19 15.44
CA ALA A 103 -14.01 -14.85 14.27
C ALA A 103 -13.42 -16.24 13.99
N SER A 104 -12.51 -16.74 14.84
CA SER A 104 -11.78 -18.00 14.67
C SER A 104 -11.07 -18.12 13.31
N ASN A 105 -10.60 -16.99 12.77
CA ASN A 105 -9.85 -16.94 11.52
C ASN A 105 -8.34 -16.94 11.81
N GLU A 106 -7.78 -18.12 11.99
CA GLU A 106 -6.38 -18.34 12.37
C GLU A 106 -5.39 -17.74 11.36
N GLY A 107 -5.68 -17.83 10.06
CA GLY A 107 -4.82 -17.28 9.01
C GLY A 107 -4.70 -15.76 9.08
N ALA A 108 -5.83 -15.08 9.29
CA ALA A 108 -5.86 -13.63 9.49
C ALA A 108 -5.19 -13.24 10.80
N ALA A 109 -5.45 -13.97 11.89
CA ALA A 109 -4.84 -13.72 13.19
C ALA A 109 -3.31 -13.84 13.13
N ALA A 110 -2.80 -14.92 12.52
CA ALA A 110 -1.36 -15.12 12.33
C ALA A 110 -0.73 -14.01 11.48
N ALA A 111 -1.42 -13.54 10.44
CA ALA A 111 -0.95 -12.43 9.61
C ALA A 111 -0.85 -11.12 10.40
N GLN A 112 -1.88 -10.77 11.17
CA GLN A 112 -1.87 -9.56 12.00
C GLN A 112 -0.83 -9.65 13.13
N ALA A 113 -0.69 -10.80 13.78
CA ALA A 113 0.33 -11.02 14.81
C ALA A 113 1.76 -10.89 14.26
N ARG A 114 2.01 -11.22 12.99
CA ARG A 114 3.30 -10.94 12.33
C ARG A 114 3.54 -9.43 12.18
N ILE A 115 2.53 -8.67 11.78
CA ILE A 115 2.64 -7.21 11.63
C ILE A 115 2.97 -6.56 12.98
N VAL A 116 2.21 -6.90 14.03
CA VAL A 116 2.45 -6.39 15.39
C VAL A 116 3.90 -6.67 15.81
N ARG A 117 4.37 -7.92 15.68
CA ARG A 117 5.75 -8.29 16.06
C ARG A 117 6.80 -7.55 15.25
N ASN A 118 6.59 -7.33 13.96
CA ASN A 118 7.53 -6.58 13.12
C ASN A 118 7.63 -5.13 13.58
N CYS A 119 6.50 -4.44 13.79
CA CYS A 119 6.50 -3.07 14.28
C CYS A 119 7.18 -2.94 15.65
N LEU A 120 6.90 -3.86 16.58
CA LEU A 120 7.55 -3.87 17.91
C LEU A 120 9.06 -4.13 17.82
N ARG A 121 9.49 -4.98 16.88
CA ARG A 121 10.92 -5.20 16.62
C ARG A 121 11.59 -3.94 16.10
N ASP A 122 10.93 -3.22 15.20
CA ASP A 122 11.46 -1.99 14.62
C ASP A 122 11.58 -0.90 15.70
N LEU A 123 10.56 -0.74 16.56
CA LEU A 123 10.60 0.14 17.74
C LEU A 123 11.73 -0.21 18.71
N LYS A 124 11.94 -1.50 18.96
CA LYS A 124 13.05 -1.97 19.80
C LYS A 124 14.41 -1.67 19.15
N ALA A 125 14.53 -1.81 17.84
CA ALA A 125 15.73 -1.49 17.11
C ALA A 125 16.05 0.01 17.17
N THR A 126 15.06 0.88 16.96
CA THR A 126 15.26 2.34 17.05
C THR A 126 15.62 2.77 18.47
N LYS A 127 14.98 2.21 19.50
CA LYS A 127 15.36 2.41 20.92
C LYS A 127 16.81 2.01 21.19
N SER A 128 17.20 0.80 20.76
CA SER A 128 18.55 0.29 21.00
C SER A 128 19.65 1.09 20.29
N THR A 129 19.35 1.67 19.12
CA THR A 129 20.27 2.58 18.41
C THR A 129 20.47 3.89 19.17
N ARG A 130 19.39 4.44 19.75
CA ARG A 130 19.43 5.66 20.57
C ARG A 130 20.17 5.46 21.89
N GLU A 131 19.86 4.39 22.61
CA GLU A 131 20.49 4.08 23.90
C GLU A 131 21.99 3.80 23.77
N ARG A 132 22.43 3.26 22.62
CA ARG A 132 23.85 3.06 22.32
C ARG A 132 24.58 4.32 21.82
N GLY A 133 23.89 5.46 21.69
CA GLY A 133 24.50 6.69 21.18
C GLY A 133 25.03 6.58 19.75
N ILE A 134 24.51 5.63 18.95
CA ILE A 134 24.88 5.51 17.56
C ILE A 134 24.22 6.70 16.86
N GLU A 135 25.03 7.71 16.52
CA GLU A 135 24.56 8.83 15.71
C GLU A 135 23.86 8.29 14.46
N PRO A 136 22.73 8.89 14.05
CA PRO A 136 22.10 8.53 12.80
C PRO A 136 23.18 8.65 11.72
N LEU A 137 23.28 7.67 10.81
CA LEU A 137 24.08 7.86 9.60
C LEU A 137 23.67 9.24 9.08
N GLY A 138 24.63 10.17 9.01
CA GLY A 138 24.41 11.57 8.59
C GLY A 138 24.01 11.71 7.11
N THR A 139 23.36 10.67 6.59
CA THR A 139 22.84 10.49 5.25
C THR A 139 21.39 10.07 5.45
N THR A 140 20.47 11.00 5.22
CA THR A 140 19.04 10.74 5.21
C THR A 140 18.71 9.59 4.25
N PRO A 141 17.59 8.87 4.42
CA PRO A 141 17.20 7.80 3.49
C PRO A 141 17.16 8.25 2.01
N ALA A 142 16.81 9.52 1.76
CA ALA A 142 16.84 10.12 0.43
C ALA A 142 18.27 10.30 -0.09
N GLU A 143 19.20 10.78 0.75
CA GLU A 143 20.62 10.90 0.39
C GLU A 143 21.28 9.53 0.20
N TRP A 144 20.90 8.53 1.00
CA TRP A 144 21.35 7.15 0.82
C TRP A 144 20.86 6.57 -0.52
N ALA A 145 19.58 6.78 -0.86
CA ALA A 145 19.02 6.33 -2.13
C ALA A 145 19.68 7.04 -3.33
N ALA A 146 19.93 8.35 -3.23
CA ALA A 146 20.63 9.12 -4.25
C ALA A 146 22.08 8.62 -4.44
N ALA A 147 22.80 8.36 -3.34
CA ALA A 147 24.16 7.83 -3.38
C ALA A 147 24.20 6.41 -4.00
N LEU A 148 23.21 5.57 -3.73
CA LEU A 148 23.10 4.25 -4.33
C LEU A 148 22.86 4.32 -5.85
N VAL A 149 21.96 5.19 -6.31
CA VAL A 149 21.70 5.40 -7.74
C VAL A 149 22.95 5.87 -8.47
N GLU A 150 23.70 6.79 -7.87
CA GLU A 150 24.94 7.30 -8.47
C GLU A 150 26.03 6.23 -8.54
N LYS A 151 26.17 5.41 -7.49
CA LYS A 151 27.09 4.27 -7.48
C LYS A 151 26.76 3.25 -8.58
N ILE A 152 25.47 3.02 -8.86
CA ILE A 152 25.01 2.13 -9.94
C ILE A 152 25.34 2.73 -11.31
N ARG A 153 25.12 4.03 -11.53
CA ARG A 153 25.49 4.73 -12.78
C ARG A 153 26.99 4.66 -13.05
N MET A 154 27.80 4.93 -12.04
CA MET A 154 29.26 4.86 -12.13
C MET A 154 29.77 3.44 -12.43
N ALA A 155 29.13 2.42 -11.84
CA ALA A 155 29.44 1.01 -12.13
C ALA A 155 29.05 0.61 -13.57
N GLN A 156 27.97 1.15 -14.11
CA GLN A 156 27.56 0.94 -15.51
C GLN A 156 28.51 1.63 -16.50
N GLY A 157 28.98 2.84 -16.19
CA GLY A 157 29.98 3.57 -16.99
C GLY A 157 31.37 2.90 -17.00
N LYS A 158 31.83 2.34 -15.88
CA LYS A 158 33.08 1.57 -15.83
C LYS A 158 33.03 0.27 -16.65
N ARG A 159 31.86 -0.38 -16.73
CA ARG A 159 31.67 -1.59 -17.55
C ARG A 159 31.68 -1.30 -19.05
N SER A 160 31.17 -0.13 -19.48
CA SER A 160 31.21 0.26 -20.90
C SER A 160 32.60 0.74 -21.34
N GLY A 161 33.38 1.36 -20.45
CA GLY A 161 34.79 1.74 -20.72
C GLY A 161 35.71 0.54 -20.94
N LYS A 162 35.63 -0.49 -20.10
CA LYS A 162 36.46 -1.71 -20.20
C LYS A 162 36.20 -2.53 -21.48
N GLY A 163 35.01 -2.42 -22.07
CA GLY A 163 34.66 -3.06 -23.33
C GLY A 163 35.22 -2.33 -24.57
N LYS A 164 35.52 -1.03 -24.45
CA LYS A 164 36.04 -0.21 -25.55
C LYS A 164 37.57 -0.33 -25.66
N GLU A 165 38.27 -0.37 -24.52
CA GLU A 165 39.73 -0.58 -24.45
C GLU A 165 40.19 -1.95 -24.97
N ARG A 166 39.38 -3.00 -24.78
CA ARG A 166 39.71 -4.35 -25.25
C ARG A 166 39.56 -4.51 -26.77
N ARG A 167 38.78 -3.64 -27.45
CA ARG A 167 38.63 -3.67 -28.92
C ARG A 167 39.71 -2.89 -29.68
N THR A 168 40.45 -1.99 -29.01
CA THR A 168 41.52 -1.21 -29.65
C THR A 168 42.88 -1.90 -29.57
N ALA A 169 43.04 -2.94 -28.74
CA ALA A 169 44.30 -3.68 -28.59
C ALA A 169 44.47 -4.83 -29.61
N ASP A 170 43.40 -5.29 -30.27
CA ASP A 170 43.44 -6.39 -31.26
C ASP A 170 43.62 -5.92 -32.72
N ALA A 171 43.88 -4.62 -32.96
CA ALA A 171 43.94 -4.04 -34.30
C ALA A 171 45.36 -3.70 -34.82
N ASP A 172 46.41 -3.99 -34.06
CA ASP A 172 47.79 -3.64 -34.43
C ASP A 172 48.74 -4.85 -34.31
N GLY A 173 48.52 -5.83 -35.18
CA GLY A 173 49.36 -7.02 -35.21
C GLY A 173 49.00 -7.96 -36.34
N THR A 174 49.31 -7.59 -37.59
CA THR A 174 49.72 -8.48 -38.68
C THR A 174 50.11 -7.62 -39.88
N GLN A 175 51.37 -7.65 -40.29
CA GLN A 175 51.78 -7.70 -41.71
C GLN A 175 53.27 -8.04 -41.80
N ASP A 176 53.54 -9.27 -42.25
CA ASP A 176 54.77 -9.71 -42.91
C ASP A 176 54.95 -9.04 -44.27
#